data_AF-A0A427BD04-F1
#
_entry.id   AF-A0A427BD04-F1
#
_cell.length_a   1.000
_cell.length_b   1.000
_cell.length_c   1.000
_cell.angle_alpha   90.00
_cell.angle_beta   90.00
_cell.angle_gamma   90.00
#
_symmetry.space_group_name_H-M   'P 1'
#
loop_
_entity.id
_entity.type
_entity.pdbx_description
1 polymer ?
#
loop_
_entity_poly.entity_id
_entity_poly.type
_entity_poly.pdbx_seq_one_letter_code
_entity_poly.pdbx_strand_id
1 'polypeptide(L)'
;VEMDSFQDLGIDYEEKAFYDILDMICKQYGFEFDNDKMLELAREIKIIVENTAKYPDWSDRDDIKAQLKMDIIIKLHEFGYPPITQEDVYKNVLEQAENFKKNRN
;
A
#
# COMPACT_ATOMS: atom_id res chain seq x y z
N VAL A 1 23.52 8.60 -5.91
CA VAL A 1 24.10 7.32 -5.45
C VAL A 1 23.41 6.98 -4.14
N GLU A 2 22.20 6.42 -4.19
CA GLU A 2 21.43 6.05 -2.99
C GLU A 2 20.51 4.86 -3.32
N MET A 3 21.10 3.75 -3.75
CA MET A 3 20.40 2.46 -3.93
C MET A 3 21.08 1.31 -3.19
N ASP A 4 22.24 1.55 -2.57
CA ASP A 4 23.12 0.48 -2.08
C ASP A 4 22.94 0.17 -0.58
N SER A 5 22.24 1.03 0.17
CA SER A 5 22.15 0.89 1.64
C SER A 5 20.93 0.09 2.13
N PHE A 6 20.07 -0.40 1.24
CA PHE A 6 18.71 -0.85 1.61
C PHE A 6 18.55 -2.37 1.75
N GLN A 7 19.53 -3.18 1.32
CA GLN A 7 19.46 -4.65 1.43
C GLN A 7 19.59 -5.19 2.87
N ASP A 8 19.98 -4.37 3.84
CA ASP A 8 20.37 -4.84 5.18
C ASP A 8 19.21 -4.89 6.20
N LEU A 9 18.06 -4.27 5.91
CA LEU A 9 16.97 -4.16 6.88
C LEU A 9 16.03 -5.38 6.94
N GLY A 10 16.10 -6.32 6.00
CA GLY A 10 15.15 -7.44 5.94
C GLY A 10 13.68 -7.02 5.75
N ILE A 11 13.45 -5.73 5.48
CA ILE A 11 12.17 -5.14 5.12
C ILE A 11 12.19 -5.02 3.60
N ASP A 12 11.20 -5.64 2.96
CA ASP A 12 11.04 -5.53 1.52
C ASP A 12 10.84 -4.06 1.15
N TYR A 13 11.53 -3.57 0.10
CA TYR A 13 11.45 -2.16 -0.33
C TYR A 13 9.98 -1.71 -0.51
N GLU A 14 9.12 -2.65 -0.89
CA GLU A 14 7.68 -2.51 -1.01
C GLU A 14 6.97 -2.18 0.31
N GLU A 15 7.27 -2.89 1.41
CA GLU A 15 6.65 -2.68 2.72
C GLU A 15 6.93 -1.26 3.22
N LYS A 16 8.16 -0.79 3.01
CA LYS A 16 8.55 0.58 3.34
C LYS A 16 7.80 1.61 2.49
N ALA A 17 7.59 1.34 1.20
CA ALA A 17 6.85 2.26 0.32
C ALA A 17 5.39 2.41 0.76
N PHE A 18 4.73 1.31 1.15
CA PHE A 18 3.35 1.38 1.69
C PHE A 18 3.28 2.12 3.02
N TYR A 19 4.25 1.88 3.92
CA TYR A 19 4.34 2.63 5.17
C TYR A 19 4.52 4.14 4.93
N ASP A 20 5.40 4.52 4.01
CA ASP A 20 5.66 5.93 3.66
C ASP A 20 4.41 6.62 3.11
N ILE A 21 3.63 5.93 2.28
CA ILE A 21 2.33 6.41 1.78
C ILE A 21 1.36 6.66 2.94
N LEU A 22 1.24 5.69 3.85
CA LEU A 22 0.35 5.81 5.02
C LEU A 22 0.76 6.99 5.91
N ASP A 23 2.06 7.11 6.23
CA ASP A 23 2.63 8.21 7.00
C ASP A 23 2.44 9.57 6.33
N MET A 24 2.67 9.66 5.02
CA MET A 24 2.44 10.87 4.23
C MET A 24 0.98 11.31 4.34
N ILE A 25 0.05 10.37 4.27
CA ILE A 25 -1.38 10.64 4.40
C ILE A 25 -1.73 11.05 5.85
N CYS A 26 -1.18 10.39 6.87
CA CYS A 26 -1.30 10.83 8.27
C CYS A 26 -0.92 12.29 8.43
N LYS A 27 0.25 12.67 7.90
CA LYS A 27 0.76 14.04 7.93
C LYS A 27 -0.07 15.02 7.12
N GLN A 28 -0.56 14.61 5.94
CA GLN A 28 -1.40 15.45 5.07
C GLN A 28 -2.72 15.82 5.74
N TYR A 29 -3.34 14.87 6.45
CA TYR A 29 -4.61 15.09 7.15
C TYR A 29 -4.42 15.56 8.60
N GLY A 30 -3.19 15.54 9.11
CA GLY A 30 -2.84 16.01 10.45
C GLY A 30 -3.35 15.11 11.57
N PHE A 31 -3.43 13.80 11.36
CA PHE A 31 -3.75 12.83 12.40
C PHE A 31 -2.54 11.97 12.75
N GLU A 32 -2.51 11.50 13.98
CA GLU A 32 -1.49 10.59 14.47
C GLU A 32 -2.04 9.17 14.46
N PHE A 33 -1.24 8.23 13.98
CA PHE A 33 -1.58 6.81 13.93
C PHE A 33 -0.46 6.01 14.57
N ASP A 34 -0.83 4.90 15.22
CA ASP A 34 0.15 4.10 15.95
C ASP A 34 1.13 3.44 14.98
N ASN A 35 2.43 3.60 15.22
CA ASN A 35 3.48 3.09 14.32
C ASN A 35 3.42 1.57 14.15
N ASP A 36 3.08 0.83 15.20
CA ASP A 36 2.99 -0.63 15.17
C ASP A 36 1.83 -1.06 14.25
N LYS A 37 0.67 -0.44 14.44
CA LYS A 37 -0.51 -0.62 13.58
C LYS A 37 -0.26 -0.17 12.15
N MET A 38 0.53 0.89 11.94
CA MET A 38 0.85 1.38 10.60
C MET A 38 1.72 0.39 9.83
N LEU A 39 2.70 -0.21 10.52
CA LEU A 39 3.55 -1.27 9.96
C LEU A 39 2.73 -2.52 9.62
N GLU A 40 1.83 -2.94 10.52
CA GLU A 40 0.91 -4.05 10.25
C GLU A 40 -0.03 -3.76 9.07
N LEU A 41 -0.61 -2.56 9.01
CA LEU A 41 -1.47 -2.14 7.90
C LEU A 41 -0.71 -2.12 6.57
N ALA A 42 0.53 -1.61 6.56
CA ALA A 42 1.39 -1.62 5.37
C ALA A 42 1.66 -3.05 4.87
N ARG A 43 1.90 -4.00 5.79
CA ARG A 43 2.05 -5.43 5.48
C ARG A 43 0.80 -6.03 4.87
N GLU A 44 -0.36 -5.78 5.46
CA GLU A 44 -1.64 -6.29 4.97
C GLU A 44 -1.91 -5.76 3.55
N ILE A 45 -1.69 -4.46 3.32
CA ILE A 45 -1.83 -3.85 1.99
C ILE A 45 -0.87 -4.49 0.98
N LYS A 46 0.40 -4.73 1.36
CA LYS A 46 1.37 -5.45 0.50
C LYS A 46 0.81 -6.81 0.09
N ILE A 47 0.27 -7.58 1.02
CA ILE A 47 -0.28 -8.92 0.74
C ILE A 47 -1.47 -8.84 -0.23
N ILE A 48 -2.36 -7.86 -0.06
CA ILE A 48 -3.52 -7.67 -0.95
C ILE A 48 -3.06 -7.29 -2.36
N VAL A 49 -2.11 -6.35 -2.47
CA VAL A 49 -1.51 -5.95 -3.74
C VAL A 49 -0.80 -7.12 -4.40
N GLU A 50 0.00 -7.88 -3.67
CA GLU A 50 0.72 -9.04 -4.20
C GLU A 50 -0.26 -10.10 -4.73
N ASN A 51 -1.34 -10.39 -3.98
CA ASN A 51 -2.39 -11.30 -4.44
C ASN A 51 -3.10 -10.81 -5.70
N THR A 52 -3.27 -9.50 -5.84
CA THR A 52 -3.89 -8.87 -7.01
C THR A 52 -2.93 -8.87 -8.21
N ALA A 53 -1.66 -8.53 -7.99
CA ALA A 53 -0.63 -8.46 -9.00
C ALA A 53 -0.21 -9.83 -9.58
N LYS A 54 -0.66 -10.94 -8.97
CA LYS A 54 -0.52 -12.30 -9.54
C LYS A 54 -1.24 -12.46 -10.88
N TYR A 55 -2.26 -11.66 -11.16
CA TYR A 55 -2.98 -11.70 -12.43
C TYR A 55 -2.35 -10.72 -13.42
N PRO A 56 -1.80 -11.14 -14.56
CA PRO A 56 -1.07 -10.24 -15.47
C PRO A 56 -1.90 -9.06 -15.99
N ASP A 57 -3.22 -9.22 -16.14
CA ASP A 57 -4.14 -8.19 -16.66
C ASP A 57 -4.96 -7.49 -15.57
N TRP A 58 -4.52 -7.54 -14.30
CA TRP A 58 -5.29 -7.01 -13.17
C TRP A 58 -5.58 -5.51 -13.28
N SER A 59 -4.65 -4.73 -13.85
CA SER A 59 -4.76 -3.27 -14.05
C SER A 59 -5.90 -2.89 -15.00
N ASP A 60 -6.19 -3.77 -15.96
CA ASP A 60 -7.23 -3.59 -16.98
C ASP A 60 -8.59 -4.13 -16.53
N ARG A 61 -8.64 -4.86 -15.41
CA ARG A 61 -9.86 -5.48 -14.86
C ARG A 61 -10.49 -4.60 -13.79
N ASP A 62 -11.63 -4.00 -14.11
CA ASP A 62 -12.37 -3.17 -13.15
C ASP A 62 -12.93 -3.98 -11.97
N ASP A 63 -13.29 -5.25 -12.19
CA ASP A 63 -13.70 -6.18 -11.12
C ASP A 63 -12.59 -6.41 -10.09
N ILE A 64 -11.35 -6.64 -10.55
CA ILE A 64 -10.21 -6.84 -9.65
C ILE A 64 -9.84 -5.53 -8.94
N LYS A 65 -9.82 -4.39 -9.64
CA LYS A 65 -9.54 -3.08 -9.02
C LYS A 65 -10.57 -2.72 -7.95
N ALA A 66 -11.84 -3.01 -8.20
CA ALA A 66 -12.91 -2.80 -7.22
C ALA A 66 -12.72 -3.68 -5.98
N GLN A 67 -12.33 -4.95 -6.18
CA GLN A 67 -12.01 -5.87 -5.09
C GLN A 67 -10.82 -5.37 -4.26
N LEU A 68 -9.69 -5.01 -4.90
CA LEU A 68 -8.52 -4.42 -4.26
C LEU A 68 -8.90 -3.18 -3.43
N LYS A 69 -9.70 -2.28 -4.00
CA LYS A 69 -10.20 -1.09 -3.29
C LYS A 69 -10.97 -1.48 -2.02
N MET A 70 -11.87 -2.44 -2.14
CA MET A 70 -12.71 -2.88 -1.02
C MET A 70 -11.88 -3.54 0.08
N ASP A 71 -10.94 -4.43 -0.26
CA ASP A 71 -10.04 -5.07 0.70
C ASP A 71 -9.21 -4.03 1.48
N ILE A 72 -8.65 -3.02 0.78
CA ILE A 72 -7.91 -1.92 1.43
C ILE A 72 -8.82 -1.11 2.35
N ILE A 73 -10.04 -0.75 1.91
CA ILE A 73 -11.01 0.00 2.72
C ILE A 73 -11.36 -0.77 4.01
N ILE A 74 -11.60 -2.08 3.89
CA ILE A 74 -11.90 -2.93 5.04
C ILE A 74 -10.73 -2.91 6.02
N LYS A 75 -9.49 -3.10 5.54
CA LYS A 75 -8.30 -3.04 6.40
C LYS A 75 -8.14 -1.69 7.07
N LEU A 76 -8.28 -0.60 6.34
CA LEU A 76 -8.23 0.74 6.93
C LEU A 76 -9.25 0.88 8.07
N HIS A 77 -10.48 0.39 7.87
CA HIS A 77 -11.52 0.45 8.88
C HIS A 77 -11.22 -0.46 10.09
N GLU A 78 -10.72 -1.68 9.88
CA GLU A 78 -10.31 -2.60 10.95
C GLU A 78 -9.22 -2.00 11.85
N PHE A 79 -8.28 -1.29 11.24
CA PHE A 79 -7.16 -0.65 11.93
C PHE A 79 -7.54 0.71 12.57
N GLY A 80 -8.73 1.24 12.27
CA GLY A 80 -9.21 2.53 12.77
C GLY A 80 -8.67 3.74 12.00
N TYR A 81 -8.18 3.52 10.78
CA TYR A 81 -7.74 4.58 9.88
C TYR A 81 -8.94 5.42 9.41
N PRO A 82 -8.83 6.76 9.37
CA PRO A 82 -9.96 7.62 9.10
C PRO A 82 -10.47 7.45 7.66
N PRO A 83 -11.80 7.30 7.44
CA PRO A 83 -12.36 6.94 6.14
C PRO A 83 -12.12 7.99 5.04
N ILE A 84 -11.90 9.25 5.44
CA ILE A 84 -11.58 10.35 4.52
C ILE A 84 -10.27 10.13 3.75
N THR A 85 -9.39 9.25 4.25
CA THR A 85 -8.10 8.92 3.64
C THR A 85 -8.16 7.72 2.71
N GLN A 86 -9.27 6.97 2.70
CA GLN A 86 -9.38 5.71 1.96
C GLN A 86 -9.13 5.88 0.45
N GLU A 87 -9.59 6.99 -0.12
CA GLU A 87 -9.38 7.29 -1.54
C GLU A 87 -7.91 7.58 -1.87
N ASP A 88 -7.25 8.40 -1.06
CA ASP A 88 -5.82 8.71 -1.20
C ASP A 88 -4.94 7.49 -0.99
N VAL A 89 -5.21 6.69 0.05
CA VAL A 89 -4.48 5.44 0.31
C VAL A 89 -4.63 4.51 -0.89
N TYR A 90 -5.87 4.26 -1.33
CA TYR A 90 -6.13 3.40 -2.48
C TYR A 90 -5.39 3.89 -3.74
N LYS A 91 -5.44 5.19 -4.04
CA LYS A 91 -4.81 5.75 -5.23
C LYS A 91 -3.29 5.59 -5.22
N ASN A 92 -2.64 5.89 -4.11
CA ASN A 92 -1.19 5.76 -3.96
C ASN A 92 -0.76 4.28 -4.00
N VAL A 93 -1.51 3.40 -3.34
CA VAL A 93 -1.27 1.95 -3.34
C VAL A 93 -1.42 1.37 -4.75
N LEU A 94 -2.46 1.78 -5.49
CA LEU A 94 -2.69 1.37 -6.87
C LEU A 94 -1.52 1.79 -7.77
N GLU A 95 -1.08 3.05 -7.64
CA GLU A 95 0.06 3.56 -8.40
C GLU A 95 1.35 2.77 -8.10
N GLN A 96 1.63 2.46 -6.83
CA GLN A 96 2.76 1.61 -6.47
C GLN A 96 2.63 0.18 -7.03
N ALA A 97 1.44 -0.41 -6.99
CA ALA A 97 1.18 -1.74 -7.53
C ALA A 97 1.40 -1.80 -9.04
N GLU A 98 0.97 -0.77 -9.78
CA GLU A 98 1.22 -0.66 -11.22
C GLU A 98 2.71 -0.48 -11.53
N ASN A 99 3.42 0.29 -10.70
CA ASN A 99 4.85 0.52 -10.85
C ASN A 99 5.70 -0.71 -10.49
N PHE A 100 5.20 -1.55 -9.58
CA PHE A 100 5.80 -2.83 -9.22
C PHE A 100 5.85 -3.80 -10.41
N LYS A 101 4.76 -3.89 -11.19
CA LYS A 101 4.73 -4.70 -12.41
C LYS A 101 5.79 -4.27 -13.42
N LYS A 102 6.07 -2.97 -13.52
CA LYS A 102 7.05 -2.41 -14.47
C LYS A 102 8.51 -2.69 -14.10
N ASN A 103 8.84 -2.86 -12.81
CA ASN A 103 10.22 -3.09 -12.35
C ASN A 103 10.61 -4.57 -12.26
N ARG A 104 9.68 -5.50 -12.57
CA ARG A 104 9.93 -6.95 -12.53
C ARG A 104 10.38 -7.53 -13.89
N ASN A 105 10.68 -6.69 -14.88
CA ASN A 105 11.15 -7.07 -16.21
C ASN A 105 12.51 -6.46 -16.56
#